data_AF-A0A067NPA8-F1
#
_entry.id   AF-A0A067NPA8-F1
#
_cell.length_a   1.000
_cell.length_b   1.000
_cell.length_c   1.000
_cell.angle_alpha   90.00
_cell.angle_beta   90.00
_cell.angle_gamma   90.00
#
_symmetry.space_group_name_H-M   'P 1'
#
loop_
_entity.id
_entity.type
_entity.pdbx_description
1 polymer ?
#
loop_
_entity_poly.entity_id
_entity_poly.type
_entity_poly.pdbx_seq_one_letter_code
_entity_poly.pdbx_strand_id
1 'polypeptide(L)'
;MASELEQYISDNSLRLFGVSNKTIIDYVIASATSSKSPDALFSSLNSYGLPDTPDAHEFINEVYSRAPRKHKHKSKAASSSKQAEKETKNLLTQKFGLLLDED
;
A
#
# COMPACT_ATOMS: atom_id res chain seq x y z
N MET A 1 -11.55 0.88 18.20
CA MET A 1 -11.53 0.53 16.77
C MET A 1 -10.07 0.40 16.38
N ALA A 2 -9.56 -0.81 16.19
CA ALA A 2 -8.22 -0.99 15.64
C ALA A 2 -8.23 -0.43 14.21
N SER A 3 -7.20 0.31 13.85
CA SER A 3 -7.04 0.79 12.48
C SER A 3 -6.86 -0.41 11.54
N GLU A 4 -7.34 -0.30 10.30
CA GLU A 4 -7.27 -1.38 9.31
C GLU A 4 -5.83 -1.86 9.07
N LEU A 5 -4.85 -0.98 9.30
CA LEU A 5 -3.43 -1.30 9.30
C LEU A 5 -3.03 -2.20 10.48
N GLU A 6 -3.48 -1.90 11.70
CA GLU A 6 -3.19 -2.73 12.88
C GLU A 6 -3.76 -4.14 12.73
N GLN A 7 -4.98 -4.26 12.19
CA GLN A 7 -5.61 -5.56 11.95
C GLN A 7 -4.83 -6.36 10.90
N TYR A 8 -4.45 -5.72 9.79
CA TYR A 8 -3.59 -6.33 8.77
C TYR A 8 -2.23 -6.78 9.34
N ILE A 9 -1.60 -5.97 10.19
CA ILE A 9 -0.32 -6.34 10.83
C ILE A 9 -0.49 -7.50 11.80
N SER A 10 -1.59 -7.54 12.55
CA SER A 10 -1.89 -8.64 13.46
C SER A 10 -2.04 -9.97 12.72
N ASP A 11 -2.83 -9.98 11.65
CA ASP A 11 -3.09 -11.20 10.86
C ASP A 11 -1.81 -11.71 10.19
N ASN A 12 -0.99 -10.82 9.63
CA ASN A 12 0.29 -11.20 9.05
C ASN A 12 1.33 -11.58 10.11
N SER A 13 1.29 -10.98 11.29
CA SER A 13 2.19 -11.38 12.38
C SER A 13 1.91 -12.80 12.87
N LEU A 14 0.63 -13.19 12.97
CA LEU A 14 0.26 -14.58 13.25
C LEU A 14 0.77 -15.54 12.17
N ARG A 15 0.70 -15.16 10.89
CA ARG A 15 1.15 -16.00 9.77
C ARG A 15 2.68 -16.11 9.68
N LEU A 16 3.41 -15.01 9.86
CA LEU A 16 4.86 -14.92 9.64
C LEU A 16 5.67 -15.27 10.89
N PHE A 17 5.20 -14.84 12.08
CA PHE A 17 5.91 -15.04 13.34
C PHE A 17 5.26 -16.11 14.23
N GLY A 18 4.04 -16.58 13.89
CA GLY A 18 3.28 -17.50 14.76
C GLY A 18 2.75 -16.84 16.03
N VAL A 19 2.97 -15.54 16.21
CA VAL A 19 2.58 -14.75 17.39
C VAL A 19 2.11 -13.38 16.94
N SER A 20 1.06 -12.87 17.59
CA SER A 20 0.62 -11.48 17.43
C SER A 20 0.41 -10.88 18.79
N ASN A 21 1.25 -9.90 19.10
CA ASN A 21 1.19 -9.11 20.32
C ASN A 21 1.17 -7.63 19.95
N LYS A 22 0.49 -6.82 20.75
CA LYS A 22 0.39 -5.37 20.53
C LYS A 22 1.76 -4.70 20.36
N THR A 23 2.76 -5.15 21.13
CA THR A 23 4.15 -4.68 21.02
C THR A 23 4.76 -4.91 19.64
N ILE A 24 4.45 -6.04 18.98
CA ILE A 24 4.93 -6.34 17.63
C ILE A 24 4.27 -5.38 16.63
N ILE A 25 2.97 -5.16 16.78
CA ILE A 25 2.20 -4.24 15.92
C ILE A 25 2.78 -2.82 16.04
N ASP A 26 2.96 -2.32 17.27
CA ASP A 26 3.52 -1.00 17.53
C ASP A 26 4.95 -0.89 16.98
N TYR A 27 5.77 -1.92 17.14
CA TYR A 27 7.13 -1.96 16.58
C TYR A 27 7.14 -1.93 15.04
N VAL A 28 6.25 -2.68 14.39
CA VAL A 28 6.12 -2.68 12.92
C VAL A 28 5.67 -1.30 12.41
N ILE A 29 4.72 -0.65 13.08
CA ILE A 29 4.28 0.70 12.72
C ILE A 29 5.39 1.73 12.93
N ALA A 30 6.11 1.65 14.06
CA ALA A 30 7.21 2.54 14.37
C ALA A 30 8.38 2.36 13.38
N SER A 31 8.75 1.11 13.08
CA SER A 31 9.78 0.80 12.10
C SER A 31 9.36 1.24 10.70
N ALA A 32 8.10 1.11 10.31
CA ALA A 32 7.58 1.58 9.01
C ALA A 32 7.57 3.10 8.87
N THR A 33 7.39 3.81 9.98
CA THR A 33 7.44 5.27 10.00
C THR A 33 8.89 5.78 9.99
N SER A 34 9.82 5.04 10.60
CA SER A 34 11.24 5.41 10.71
C SER A 34 12.09 5.00 9.50
N SER A 35 11.73 3.92 8.80
CA SER A 35 12.51 3.35 7.70
C SER A 35 12.42 4.20 6.42
N LYS A 36 13.55 4.34 5.72
CA LYS A 36 13.68 5.13 4.48
C LYS A 36 13.26 4.36 3.21
N SER A 37 13.21 3.04 3.30
CA SER A 37 12.90 2.11 2.21
C SER A 37 12.26 0.83 2.76
N PRO A 38 11.46 0.10 1.96
CA PRO A 38 10.90 -1.20 2.36
C PRO A 38 12.00 -2.21 2.72
N ASP A 39 13.11 -2.26 1.99
CA ASP A 39 14.24 -3.15 2.32
C ASP A 39 14.82 -2.91 3.72
N ALA A 40 14.87 -1.65 4.18
CA ALA A 40 15.35 -1.31 5.51
C ALA A 40 14.39 -1.80 6.60
N LEU A 41 13.09 -1.76 6.33
CA LEU A 41 12.07 -2.36 7.20
C LEU A 41 12.22 -3.89 7.23
N PHE A 42 12.40 -4.52 6.07
CA PHE A 42 12.60 -5.96 5.94
C PHE A 42 13.83 -6.42 6.71
N SER A 43 14.98 -5.76 6.53
CA SER A 43 16.21 -6.09 7.27
C SER A 43 16.02 -5.97 8.79
N SER A 44 15.28 -4.96 9.23
CA SER A 44 14.96 -4.78 10.64
C SER A 44 14.10 -5.92 11.18
N LEU A 45 13.07 -6.36 10.44
CA LEU A 45 12.16 -7.43 10.86
C LEU A 45 12.73 -8.84 10.68
N ASN A 46 13.55 -9.06 9.65
CA ASN A 46 14.29 -10.31 9.42
C ASN A 46 15.20 -10.63 10.61
N SER A 47 15.79 -9.61 11.24
CA SER A 47 16.58 -9.76 12.48
C SER A 47 15.76 -10.31 13.67
N TYR A 48 14.43 -10.23 13.62
CA TYR A 48 13.51 -10.78 14.63
C TYR A 48 12.89 -12.11 14.22
N GLY A 49 13.36 -12.72 13.13
CA GLY A 49 12.91 -14.03 12.67
C GLY A 49 11.82 -14.00 11.61
N LEU A 50 11.68 -12.88 10.89
CA LEU A 50 10.79 -12.81 9.73
C LEU A 50 11.46 -13.58 8.57
N PRO A 51 10.86 -14.67 8.06
CA PRO A 51 11.48 -15.47 7.01
C PRO A 51 11.58 -14.70 5.68
N ASP A 52 12.63 -14.96 4.91
CA ASP A 52 12.82 -14.38 3.57
C ASP A 52 11.95 -15.10 2.52
N THR A 53 10.64 -14.87 2.62
CA THR A 53 9.62 -15.42 1.72
C THR A 53 8.97 -14.32 0.90
N PRO A 54 8.43 -14.60 -0.29
CA PRO A 54 7.71 -13.59 -1.07
C PRO A 54 6.55 -12.93 -0.29
N ASP A 55 5.81 -13.70 0.54
CA ASP A 55 4.77 -13.16 1.44
C ASP A 55 5.33 -12.09 2.40
N ALA A 56 6.55 -12.28 2.90
CA ALA A 56 7.21 -11.30 3.76
C ALA A 56 7.46 -10.00 3.01
N HIS A 57 8.04 -10.06 1.81
CA HIS A 57 8.30 -8.88 0.99
C HIS A 57 7.02 -8.11 0.63
N GLU A 58 5.93 -8.82 0.34
CA GLU A 58 4.61 -8.20 0.12
C GLU A 58 4.09 -7.52 1.40
N PHE A 59 4.18 -8.20 2.54
CA PHE A 59 3.78 -7.64 3.84
C PHE A 59 4.53 -6.33 4.14
N ILE A 60 5.86 -6.32 3.96
CA ILE A 60 6.70 -5.14 4.15
C ILE A 60 6.27 -3.99 3.24
N ASN A 61 6.02 -4.26 1.96
CA ASN A 61 5.59 -3.26 1.00
C ASN A 61 4.21 -2.67 1.35
N GLU A 62 3.25 -3.51 1.72
CA GLU A 62 1.91 -3.06 2.13
C GLU A 62 1.96 -2.24 3.42
N VAL A 63 2.69 -2.70 4.44
CA VAL A 63 2.88 -1.95 5.69
C VAL A 63 3.55 -0.61 5.41
N TYR A 64 4.64 -0.61 4.62
CA TYR A 64 5.36 0.61 4.28
C TYR A 64 4.50 1.63 3.50
N SER A 65 3.63 1.14 2.60
CA SER A 65 2.70 1.94 1.81
C SER A 65 1.53 2.50 2.61
N ARG A 66 1.05 1.75 3.62
CA ARG A 66 -0.08 2.12 4.48
C ARG A 66 0.34 2.89 5.73
N ALA A 67 1.61 2.82 6.13
CA ALA A 67 2.11 3.54 7.29
C ALA A 67 1.89 5.06 7.13
N PRO A 68 1.50 5.76 8.21
CA PRO A 68 1.25 7.20 8.20
C PRO A 68 2.56 7.98 8.08
N ARG A 69 3.17 7.96 6.90
CA ARG A 69 4.40 8.70 6.61
C ARG A 69 4.05 10.17 6.37
N LYS A 70 4.93 11.07 6.82
CA LYS A 70 4.89 12.53 6.53
C LYS A 70 5.18 12.85 5.04
N HIS A 71 4.62 12.10 4.09
CA HIS A 71 4.60 12.53 2.71
C HIS A 71 3.39 13.45 2.51
N LYS A 72 3.68 14.68 2.06
CA LYS A 72 2.72 15.68 1.61
C LYS A 72 1.46 15.03 1.07
N HIS A 73 0.34 15.28 1.75
CA HIS A 73 -1.03 15.29 1.23
C HIS A 73 -1.16 14.74 -0.20
N LYS A 74 -1.25 13.42 -0.34
CA LYS A 74 -1.89 12.82 -1.51
C LYS A 74 -2.95 11.88 -0.98
N SER A 75 -4.11 12.46 -0.75
CA SER A 75 -5.39 11.80 -0.59
C SER A 75 -5.45 10.50 -1.40
N LYS A 76 -5.48 9.37 -0.70
CA LYS A 76 -5.77 8.05 -1.27
C LYS A 76 -7.29 7.87 -1.42
N ALA A 77 -7.95 8.90 -1.95
CA ALA A 77 -9.20 8.80 -2.68
C ALA A 77 -8.95 8.71 -4.20
N ALA A 78 -7.70 8.40 -4.61
CA ALA A 78 -7.25 8.54 -5.99
C ALA A 78 -6.46 7.32 -6.52
N SER A 79 -6.72 6.12 -6.00
CA SER A 79 -6.08 4.87 -6.48
C SER A 79 -7.04 3.78 -6.95
N SER A 80 -8.34 4.05 -7.07
CA SER A 80 -9.31 3.16 -7.74
C SER A 80 -9.94 3.76 -9.01
N SER A 81 -9.50 4.94 -9.48
CA SER A 81 -10.14 5.60 -10.63
C SER A 81 -9.18 6.23 -11.65
N LYS A 82 -7.89 5.87 -11.64
CA LYS A 82 -6.91 6.38 -12.64
C LYS A 82 -6.76 5.52 -13.89
N GLN A 83 -7.48 4.39 -13.98
CA GLN A 83 -7.58 3.63 -15.22
C GLN A 83 -8.78 4.08 -16.08
N ALA A 84 -9.80 4.73 -15.50
CA ALA A 84 -10.99 5.14 -16.25
C ALA A 84 -10.83 6.45 -17.06
N GLU A 85 -9.92 7.36 -16.67
CA GLU A 85 -9.82 8.68 -17.33
C GLU A 85 -9.10 8.67 -18.69
N LYS A 86 -8.32 7.62 -18.99
CA LYS A 86 -7.62 7.52 -20.28
C LYS A 86 -8.50 6.93 -21.39
N GLU A 87 -9.55 6.18 -21.06
CA GLU A 87 -10.49 5.66 -22.07
C GLU A 87 -11.58 6.67 -22.45
N THR A 88 -12.05 7.51 -21.52
CA THR A 88 -13.13 8.47 -21.82
C THR A 88 -12.72 9.56 -22.81
N LYS A 89 -11.43 9.96 -22.82
CA LYS A 89 -10.95 10.98 -23.75
C LYS A 89 -10.83 10.46 -25.18
N ASN A 90 -10.47 9.20 -25.38
CA ASN A 90 -10.43 8.60 -26.72
C ASN A 90 -11.84 8.29 -27.26
N LEU A 91 -12.79 7.91 -26.39
CA LEU A 91 -14.18 7.68 -26.78
C LEU A 91 -14.91 9.00 -27.12
N LEU A 92 -14.61 10.11 -26.44
CA LEU A 92 -15.23 11.41 -26.74
C LEU A 92 -14.79 11.96 -28.10
N THR A 93 -13.52 11.85 -28.46
CA THR A 93 -13.02 12.36 -29.75
C THR A 93 -13.61 11.59 -30.93
N GLN A 94 -13.85 10.28 -30.80
CA GLN A 94 -14.56 9.52 -31.84
C GLN A 94 -16.06 9.87 -31.90
N LYS A 95 -16.70 10.18 -30.76
CA LYS A 95 -18.13 10.50 -30.73
C LYS A 95 -18.46 11.90 -31.28
N PHE A 96 -17.53 12.85 -31.17
CA PHE A 96 -17.72 14.22 -31.67
C PHE A 96 -17.08 14.49 -33.04
N GLY A 97 -16.21 13.59 -33.55
CA GLY A 97 -15.65 13.69 -34.91
C GLY A 97 -16.63 13.36 -36.03
N LEU A 98 -17.77 12.73 -35.72
CA LEU A 98 -18.80 12.34 -36.70
C LEU A 98 -19.95 13.37 -36.83
N LEU A 99 -19.93 14.46 -36.06
CA LEU A 99 -21.01 15.47 -36.04
C LEU A 99 -20.60 16.82 -36.67
N LEU A 100 -19.36 16.95 -37.13
CA LEU A 100 -18.83 18.21 -37.67
C LEU A 100 -18.59 18.20 -39.20
N ASP A 101 -19.01 17.14 -39.90
CA ASP A 101 -18.77 16.95 -41.34
C ASP A 101 -20.11 16.64 -42.04
N GLU A 102 -21.02 17.61 -42.07
CA GLU A 102 -22.14 17.69 -43.04
C GLU A 102 -22.52 19.17 -43.27
N ASP A 103 -21.66 19.90 -44.00
CA ASP A 103 -22.09 20.96 -44.94
C ASP A 103 -21.54 20.64 -46.33
#